data_AF-A0A917J4E0-F1
#
_entry.id   AF-A0A917J4E0-F1
#
_cell.length_a   1.000
_cell.length_b   1.000
_cell.length_c   1.000
_cell.angle_alpha   90.00
_cell.angle_beta   90.00
_cell.angle_gamma   90.00
#
_symmetry.space_group_name_H-M   'P 1'
#
loop_
_entity.id
_entity.type
_entity.pdbx_description
1 polymer ?
#
loop_
_entity_poly.entity_id
_entity_poly.type
_entity_poly.pdbx_seq_one_letter_code
_entity_poly.pdbx_strand_id
1 'polypeptide(L)'
;MKGSPGDVVKPQGFIADKYAEIMGVDSRDVTNGRLYNFIEQWYGTPYKYAGLDHNGIDCSGLTFLLEQQVFGLTIPRNTARQINVIKRKYEEELQEGDLVFFDFDGKKFSHVGVYLQNGYVVHASTRRGVMIVKLRDPSMYKYFSRAGSIINTDIAQNE
;
A
#
# COMPACT_ATOMS: atom_id res chain seq x y z
N MET A 1 17.46 -7.00 3.47
CA MET A 1 17.13 -6.20 4.67
C MET A 1 17.61 -6.97 5.91
N LYS A 2 18.18 -6.32 6.93
CA LYS A 2 18.50 -6.97 8.22
C LYS A 2 17.31 -6.80 9.19
N GLY A 3 16.90 -7.86 9.88
CA GLY A 3 15.79 -7.90 10.86
C GLY A 3 14.59 -8.76 10.42
N SER A 4 13.70 -9.11 11.35
CA SER A 4 12.52 -9.96 11.15
C SER A 4 11.30 -9.12 10.76
N PRO A 5 10.41 -9.54 9.82
CA PRO A 5 9.20 -8.80 9.43
C PRO A 5 8.43 -8.22 10.63
N GLY A 6 7.98 -6.96 10.54
CA GLY A 6 7.35 -6.23 11.66
C GLY A 6 8.27 -5.36 12.53
N ASP A 7 9.61 -5.57 12.56
CA ASP A 7 10.48 -4.62 13.28
C ASP A 7 10.52 -3.24 12.58
N VAL A 8 10.34 -2.17 13.37
CA VAL A 8 10.52 -0.80 12.91
C VAL A 8 12.03 -0.52 12.77
N VAL A 9 12.51 -0.51 11.53
CA VAL A 9 13.88 -0.11 11.19
C VAL A 9 13.85 1.35 10.74
N LYS A 10 14.69 2.22 11.28
CA LYS A 10 14.77 3.62 10.81
C LYS A 10 15.16 3.68 9.33
N PRO A 11 14.50 4.53 8.51
CA PRO A 11 14.90 4.72 7.12
C PRO A 11 16.27 5.38 7.02
N GLN A 12 16.91 5.22 5.86
CA GLN A 12 18.07 6.04 5.50
C GLN A 12 17.63 7.51 5.40
N GLY A 13 18.49 8.46 5.80
CA GLY A 13 18.12 9.88 5.89
C GLY A 13 17.47 10.43 4.63
N PHE A 14 18.07 10.18 3.46
CA PHE A 14 17.52 10.67 2.19
C PHE A 14 16.14 10.09 1.84
N ILE A 15 15.84 8.86 2.28
CA ILE A 15 14.54 8.21 2.08
C ILE A 15 13.50 8.88 2.98
N ALA A 16 13.86 9.11 4.25
CA ALA A 16 13.01 9.83 5.18
C ALA A 16 12.64 11.21 4.62
N ASP A 17 13.63 11.98 4.17
CA ASP A 17 13.44 13.33 3.64
C ASP A 17 12.56 13.33 2.38
N LYS A 18 12.85 12.45 1.41
CA LYS A 18 12.07 12.33 0.18
C LYS A 18 10.59 12.06 0.44
N TYR A 19 10.29 11.05 1.26
CA TYR A 19 8.91 10.67 1.53
C TYR A 19 8.21 11.66 2.47
N ALA A 20 8.96 12.32 3.34
CA ALA A 20 8.43 13.42 4.15
C ALA A 20 7.97 14.59 3.30
N GLU A 21 8.76 14.98 2.29
CA GLU A 21 8.40 16.02 1.32
C GLU A 21 7.16 15.62 0.52
N ILE A 22 7.12 14.39 -0.03
CA ILE A 22 5.95 13.89 -0.78
C ILE A 22 4.69 13.95 0.07
N MET A 23 4.78 13.57 1.34
CA MET A 23 3.63 13.48 2.25
C MET A 23 3.35 14.79 3.00
N GLY A 24 4.21 15.80 2.90
CA GLY A 24 4.08 17.04 3.66
C GLY A 24 4.07 16.83 5.18
N VAL A 25 4.98 15.99 5.69
CA VAL A 25 5.17 15.72 7.13
C VAL A 25 6.61 16.04 7.55
N ASP A 26 6.90 15.97 8.84
CA ASP A 26 8.28 16.07 9.32
C ASP A 26 9.05 14.76 9.02
N SER A 27 10.31 14.85 8.59
CA SER A 27 11.11 13.63 8.31
C SER A 27 11.36 12.77 9.55
N ARG A 28 11.22 13.34 10.75
CA ARG A 28 11.24 12.59 12.02
C ARG A 28 10.03 11.69 12.21
N ASP A 29 8.91 12.00 11.57
CA ASP A 29 7.68 11.20 11.63
C ASP A 29 7.72 10.00 10.68
N VAL A 30 8.61 10.03 9.67
CA VAL A 30 8.86 8.92 8.73
C VAL A 30 9.73 7.87 9.42
N THR A 31 9.10 7.03 10.25
CA THR A 31 9.81 6.08 11.13
C THR A 31 9.87 4.66 10.59
N ASN A 32 8.92 4.26 9.74
CA ASN A 32 8.81 2.92 9.19
C ASN A 32 9.73 2.71 7.97
N GLY A 33 11.03 2.61 8.22
CA GLY A 33 12.01 2.53 7.15
C GLY A 33 11.88 1.30 6.27
N ARG A 34 11.27 0.20 6.73
CA ARG A 34 11.01 -0.95 5.85
C ARG A 34 9.94 -0.64 4.82
N LEU A 35 8.84 0.00 5.24
CA LEU A 35 7.80 0.46 4.34
C LEU A 35 8.37 1.41 3.29
N TYR A 36 9.08 2.46 3.71
CA TYR A 36 9.59 3.45 2.78
C TYR A 36 10.75 2.93 1.91
N ASN A 37 11.59 2.01 2.41
CA ASN A 37 12.58 1.31 1.57
C ASN A 37 11.91 0.41 0.52
N PHE A 38 10.84 -0.30 0.89
CA PHE A 38 10.07 -1.10 -0.05
C PHE A 38 9.47 -0.19 -1.12
N ILE A 39 8.81 0.89 -0.71
CA ILE A 39 8.21 1.84 -1.66
C ILE A 39 9.29 2.41 -2.58
N GLU A 40 10.49 2.73 -2.08
CA GLU A 40 11.60 3.22 -2.91
C GLU A 40 12.02 2.22 -3.98
N GLN A 41 12.12 0.94 -3.64
CA GLN A 41 12.49 -0.12 -4.57
C GLN A 41 11.44 -0.34 -5.66
N TRP A 42 10.16 -0.12 -5.34
CA TRP A 42 9.05 -0.34 -6.27
C TRP A 42 8.62 0.94 -6.99
N TYR A 43 9.01 2.12 -6.51
CA TYR A 43 8.56 3.41 -7.03
C TYR A 43 8.83 3.51 -8.55
N GLY A 44 7.81 3.91 -9.31
CA GLY A 44 7.89 4.02 -10.77
C GLY A 44 7.83 2.69 -11.54
N THR A 45 7.79 1.54 -10.87
CA THR A 45 7.61 0.23 -11.55
C THR A 45 6.33 0.27 -12.38
N PRO A 46 6.37 -0.05 -13.69
CA PRO A 46 5.21 0.09 -14.56
C PRO A 46 4.08 -0.86 -14.15
N TYR A 47 2.84 -0.47 -14.48
CA TYR A 47 1.71 -1.36 -14.23
C TYR A 47 1.71 -2.51 -15.22
N LYS A 48 1.53 -3.74 -14.71
CA LYS A 48 1.31 -4.94 -15.51
C LYS A 48 0.28 -5.82 -14.82
N TYR A 49 -0.81 -6.13 -15.52
CA TYR A 49 -1.85 -7.01 -15.01
C TYR A 49 -1.26 -8.38 -14.61
N ALA A 50 -1.57 -8.86 -13.40
CA ALA A 50 -1.00 -10.06 -12.79
C ALA A 50 0.53 -10.05 -12.65
N GLY A 51 1.18 -8.90 -12.83
CA GLY A 51 2.61 -8.72 -12.66
C GLY A 51 3.03 -8.84 -11.19
N LEU A 52 4.23 -9.33 -10.93
CA LEU A 52 4.78 -9.53 -9.59
C LEU A 52 6.31 -9.32 -9.56
N ASP A 53 6.82 -8.49 -10.48
CA ASP A 53 8.25 -8.22 -10.62
C ASP A 53 8.50 -6.74 -10.99
N HIS A 54 9.77 -6.34 -11.02
CA HIS A 54 10.17 -4.96 -11.36
C HIS A 54 9.97 -4.60 -12.84
N ASN A 55 9.65 -5.55 -13.72
CA ASN A 55 9.24 -5.27 -15.11
C ASN A 55 7.74 -4.96 -15.21
N GLY A 56 6.97 -5.27 -14.15
CA GLY A 56 5.67 -4.68 -13.92
C GLY A 56 4.87 -5.38 -12.83
N ILE A 57 4.02 -4.60 -12.17
CA ILE A 57 3.21 -5.03 -11.03
C ILE A 57 1.80 -4.47 -11.12
N ASP A 58 0.80 -5.21 -10.65
CA ASP A 58 -0.55 -4.67 -10.50
C ASP A 58 -0.83 -4.22 -9.06
N CYS A 59 -2.01 -3.66 -8.83
CA CYS A 59 -2.37 -3.09 -7.54
C CYS A 59 -2.38 -4.13 -6.41
N SER A 60 -2.98 -5.30 -6.65
CA SER A 60 -3.05 -6.37 -5.66
C SER A 60 -1.73 -7.11 -5.46
N GLY A 61 -0.87 -7.16 -6.48
CA GLY A 61 0.49 -7.68 -6.37
C GLY A 61 1.38 -6.78 -5.53
N LEU A 62 1.24 -5.46 -5.70
CA LEU A 62 1.97 -4.49 -4.88
C LEU A 62 1.59 -4.61 -3.42
N THR A 63 0.29 -4.65 -3.09
CA THR A 63 -0.16 -4.82 -1.70
C THR A 63 0.26 -6.18 -1.16
N PHE A 64 0.14 -7.25 -1.95
CA PHE A 64 0.59 -8.60 -1.56
C PHE A 64 2.06 -8.62 -1.14
N LEU A 65 2.96 -8.09 -1.96
CA LEU A 65 4.39 -8.07 -1.67
C LEU A 65 4.73 -7.12 -0.52
N LEU A 66 4.06 -5.97 -0.44
CA LEU A 66 4.29 -5.00 0.64
C LEU A 66 3.94 -5.63 1.99
N GLU A 67 2.74 -6.18 2.12
CA GLU A 67 2.29 -6.81 3.37
C GLU A 67 3.18 -7.98 3.77
N GLN A 68 3.58 -8.81 2.79
CA GLN A 68 4.46 -9.94 3.04
C GLN A 68 5.88 -9.52 3.48
N GLN A 69 6.48 -8.54 2.81
CA GLN A 69 7.89 -8.19 3.02
C GLN A 69 8.10 -7.17 4.15
N VAL A 70 7.15 -6.26 4.34
CA VAL A 70 7.24 -5.19 5.35
C VAL A 70 6.69 -5.67 6.69
N PHE A 71 5.46 -6.22 6.68
CA PHE A 71 4.70 -6.56 7.87
C PHE A 71 4.69 -8.07 8.18
N GLY A 72 5.15 -8.92 7.25
CA GLY A 72 5.14 -10.37 7.44
C GLY A 72 3.75 -10.99 7.30
N LEU A 73 2.79 -10.25 6.75
CA LEU A 73 1.41 -10.68 6.61
C LEU A 73 1.19 -11.28 5.22
N THR A 74 0.62 -12.49 5.18
CA THR A 74 0.23 -13.10 3.91
C THR A 74 -1.24 -12.78 3.65
N ILE A 75 -1.51 -12.12 2.54
CA ILE A 75 -2.85 -11.79 2.08
C ILE A 75 -3.14 -12.45 0.72
N PRO A 76 -4.39 -12.55 0.28
CA PRO A 76 -4.69 -13.08 -1.05
C PRO A 76 -4.09 -12.23 -2.18
N ARG A 77 -3.66 -12.86 -3.28
CA ARG A 77 -3.10 -12.16 -4.46
C ARG A 77 -4.12 -11.33 -5.24
N ASN A 78 -5.42 -11.56 -5.04
CA ASN A 78 -6.50 -10.92 -5.79
C ASN A 78 -7.21 -9.84 -4.95
N THR A 79 -7.40 -8.64 -5.50
CA THR A 79 -8.10 -7.51 -4.87
C THR A 79 -9.46 -7.89 -4.28
N ALA A 80 -10.25 -8.68 -5.01
CA ALA A 80 -11.58 -9.11 -4.59
C ALA A 80 -11.56 -10.07 -3.38
N ARG A 81 -10.41 -10.67 -3.08
CA ARG A 81 -10.19 -11.47 -1.86
C ARG A 81 -9.53 -10.66 -0.75
N GLN A 82 -8.66 -9.70 -1.08
CA GLN A 82 -8.01 -8.83 -0.09
C GLN A 82 -9.00 -8.03 0.75
N ILE A 83 -10.15 -7.63 0.18
CA ILE A 83 -11.20 -6.94 0.93
C ILE A 83 -11.79 -7.79 2.08
N ASN A 84 -11.72 -9.12 1.98
CA ASN A 84 -12.28 -10.03 2.98
C ASN A 84 -11.34 -10.27 4.17
N VAL A 85 -10.08 -9.85 4.07
CA VAL A 85 -9.09 -10.01 5.15
C VAL A 85 -8.91 -8.73 5.99
N ILE A 86 -9.64 -7.66 5.67
CA ILE A 86 -9.57 -6.40 6.41
C ILE A 86 -10.71 -6.22 7.40
N LYS A 87 -10.40 -5.60 8.55
CA LYS A 87 -11.35 -5.00 9.46
C LYS A 87 -11.53 -3.55 9.07
N ARG A 88 -12.75 -3.21 8.65
CA ARG A 88 -13.11 -1.85 8.24
C ARG A 88 -12.73 -0.83 9.33
N LYS A 89 -12.11 0.26 8.90
CA LYS A 89 -11.80 1.45 9.69
C LYS A 89 -12.36 2.70 9.02
N TYR A 90 -12.54 3.76 9.80
CA TYR A 90 -12.76 5.08 9.25
C TYR A 90 -11.45 5.71 8.78
N GLU A 91 -11.55 6.75 7.94
CA GLU A 91 -10.39 7.40 7.34
C GLU A 91 -9.45 7.98 8.39
N GLU A 92 -10.02 8.50 9.48
CA GLU A 92 -9.30 9.13 10.59
C GLU A 92 -8.54 8.11 11.46
N GLU A 93 -8.89 6.83 11.35
CA GLU A 93 -8.29 5.72 12.10
C GLU A 93 -7.22 4.97 11.29
N LEU A 94 -6.99 5.39 10.04
CA LEU A 94 -6.05 4.72 9.15
C LEU A 94 -4.61 4.89 9.62
N GLN A 95 -3.89 3.79 9.56
CA GLN A 95 -2.48 3.68 9.94
C GLN A 95 -1.69 3.07 8.79
N GLU A 96 -0.37 3.29 8.80
CA GLU A 96 0.54 2.71 7.82
C GLU A 96 0.31 1.20 7.68
N GLY A 97 0.12 0.72 6.45
CA GLY A 97 -0.20 -0.69 6.17
C GLY A 97 -1.69 -1.01 6.05
N ASP A 98 -2.59 -0.09 6.39
CA ASP A 98 -4.02 -0.31 6.15
C ASP A 98 -4.30 -0.32 4.63
N LEU A 99 -5.10 -1.29 4.17
CA LEU A 99 -5.46 -1.37 2.76
C LEU A 99 -6.59 -0.39 2.44
N VAL A 100 -6.48 0.27 1.30
CA VAL A 100 -7.43 1.27 0.80
C VAL A 100 -7.98 0.82 -0.55
N PHE A 101 -9.29 0.64 -0.63
CA PHE A 101 -9.98 0.10 -1.80
C PHE A 101 -10.78 1.16 -2.54
N PHE A 102 -10.78 1.03 -3.87
CA PHE A 102 -11.47 1.94 -4.78
C PHE A 102 -12.34 1.20 -5.80
N ASP A 103 -13.44 1.84 -6.19
CA ASP A 103 -14.43 1.34 -7.14
C ASP A 103 -14.31 2.10 -8.47
N PHE A 104 -13.39 1.67 -9.34
CA PHE A 104 -13.23 2.22 -10.68
C PHE A 104 -14.12 1.48 -11.70
N ASP A 105 -14.49 2.18 -12.78
CA ASP A 105 -15.23 1.61 -13.92
C ASP A 105 -16.51 0.86 -13.53
N GLY A 106 -17.17 1.28 -12.44
CA GLY A 106 -18.40 0.67 -11.92
C GLY A 106 -18.21 -0.70 -11.27
N LYS A 107 -16.96 -1.15 -11.08
CA LYS A 107 -16.63 -2.44 -10.44
C LYS A 107 -16.26 -2.21 -8.97
N LYS A 108 -16.94 -2.93 -8.07
CA LYS A 108 -16.63 -2.90 -6.64
C LYS A 108 -15.26 -3.51 -6.37
N PHE A 109 -14.46 -2.83 -5.55
CA PHE A 109 -13.13 -3.23 -5.11
C PHE A 109 -12.20 -3.57 -6.30
N SER A 110 -12.27 -2.77 -7.36
CA SER A 110 -11.48 -2.99 -8.57
C SER A 110 -10.01 -2.62 -8.41
N HIS A 111 -9.70 -1.77 -7.43
CA HIS A 111 -8.35 -1.27 -7.20
C HIS A 111 -8.05 -1.18 -5.71
N VAL A 112 -6.77 -1.30 -5.37
CA VAL A 112 -6.29 -1.24 -3.99
C VAL A 112 -4.96 -0.49 -3.91
N GLY A 113 -4.74 0.16 -2.78
CA GLY A 113 -3.46 0.73 -2.37
C GLY A 113 -3.23 0.49 -0.88
N VAL A 114 -2.06 0.94 -0.40
CA VAL A 114 -1.71 0.87 1.02
C VAL A 114 -1.64 2.29 1.57
N TYR A 115 -2.32 2.52 2.69
CA TYR A 115 -2.26 3.78 3.41
C TYR A 115 -0.87 3.96 4.02
N LEU A 116 -0.36 5.18 3.92
CA LEU A 116 0.90 5.60 4.53
C LEU A 116 0.56 6.42 5.77
N GLN A 117 0.80 7.73 5.70
CA GLN A 117 0.44 8.68 6.75
C GLN A 117 -0.07 9.98 6.10
N ASN A 118 -0.68 10.83 6.91
CA ASN A 118 -1.16 12.15 6.49
C ASN A 118 -2.12 12.12 5.27
N GLY A 119 -2.93 11.07 5.15
CA GLY A 119 -3.87 10.94 4.03
C GLY A 119 -3.24 10.49 2.70
N TYR A 120 -2.02 9.94 2.70
CA TYR A 120 -1.37 9.46 1.48
C TYR A 120 -1.50 7.95 1.30
N VAL A 121 -1.56 7.53 0.05
CA VAL A 121 -1.72 6.13 -0.37
C VAL A 121 -0.71 5.81 -1.44
N VAL A 122 0.02 4.70 -1.29
CA VAL A 122 0.83 4.10 -2.35
C VAL A 122 0.00 3.10 -3.15
N HIS A 123 0.08 3.15 -4.48
CA HIS A 123 -0.65 2.23 -5.35
C HIS A 123 0.05 2.05 -6.71
N ALA A 124 -0.26 0.96 -7.41
CA ALA A 124 0.20 0.75 -8.80
C ALA A 124 -0.81 1.38 -9.79
N SER A 125 -0.51 2.58 -10.28
CA SER A 125 -1.32 3.27 -11.29
C SER A 125 -1.17 2.66 -12.67
N THR A 126 -2.30 2.36 -13.34
CA THR A 126 -2.31 1.81 -14.71
C THR A 126 -1.58 2.67 -15.74
N ARG A 127 -1.43 3.98 -15.48
CA ARG A 127 -0.78 4.94 -16.40
C ARG A 127 0.62 5.35 -15.98
N ARG A 128 0.90 5.38 -14.67
CA ARG A 128 2.13 5.98 -14.12
C ARG A 128 2.97 4.99 -13.30
N GLY A 129 2.55 3.74 -13.20
CA GLY A 129 3.22 2.75 -12.38
C GLY A 129 3.01 3.00 -10.88
N VAL A 130 3.89 2.43 -10.06
CA VAL A 130 3.84 2.59 -8.60
C VAL A 130 4.10 4.04 -8.22
N MET A 131 3.13 4.67 -7.56
CA MET A 131 3.20 6.08 -7.16
C MET A 131 2.45 6.31 -5.84
N ILE A 132 2.67 7.49 -5.27
CA ILE A 132 1.98 7.97 -4.08
C ILE A 132 1.02 9.09 -4.47
N VAL A 133 -0.20 9.06 -3.91
CA VAL A 133 -1.24 10.07 -4.11
C VAL A 133 -1.92 10.42 -2.79
N LYS A 134 -2.52 11.61 -2.72
CA LYS A 134 -3.43 11.96 -1.61
C LYS A 134 -4.75 11.21 -1.79
N LEU A 135 -5.24 10.59 -0.73
CA LEU A 135 -6.54 9.92 -0.69
C LEU A 135 -7.67 10.89 -1.04
N ARG A 136 -7.63 12.10 -0.46
CA ARG A 136 -8.59 13.19 -0.71
C ARG A 136 -8.38 13.94 -2.02
N ASP A 137 -7.51 13.46 -2.92
CA ASP A 137 -7.46 14.00 -4.27
C ASP A 137 -8.81 13.75 -4.98
N PRO A 138 -9.48 14.77 -5.56
CA PRO A 138 -10.80 14.59 -6.18
C PRO A 138 -10.86 13.50 -7.26
N SER A 139 -9.75 13.21 -7.94
CA SER A 139 -9.69 12.16 -8.96
C SER A 139 -9.69 10.74 -8.36
N MET A 140 -9.23 10.59 -7.11
CA MET A 140 -9.17 9.33 -6.37
C MET A 140 -10.34 9.18 -5.40
N TYR A 141 -10.66 10.24 -4.63
CA TYR A 141 -11.59 10.20 -3.51
C TYR A 141 -13.01 9.82 -3.92
N LYS A 142 -13.46 10.26 -5.10
CA LYS A 142 -14.79 9.89 -5.63
C LYS A 142 -14.97 8.38 -5.84
N TYR A 143 -13.87 7.63 -5.91
CA TYR A 143 -13.88 6.19 -6.07
C TYR A 143 -13.55 5.47 -4.76
N PHE A 144 -13.24 6.18 -3.67
CA PHE A 144 -12.95 5.57 -2.38
C PHE A 144 -14.15 4.76 -1.89
N SER A 145 -13.93 3.49 -1.57
CA SER A 145 -14.98 2.54 -1.21
C SER A 145 -14.86 2.06 0.23
N ARG A 146 -13.67 1.59 0.62
CA ARG A 146 -13.42 1.06 1.96
C ARG A 146 -11.94 1.10 2.30
N ALA A 147 -11.62 1.20 3.57
CA ALA A 147 -10.28 0.94 4.07
C ALA A 147 -10.30 0.18 5.40
N GLY A 148 -9.17 -0.40 5.79
CA GLY A 148 -9.05 -1.12 7.05
C GLY A 148 -7.77 -1.91 7.22
N SER A 149 -7.55 -2.35 8.47
CA SER A 149 -6.39 -3.17 8.85
C SER A 149 -6.60 -4.63 8.52
N ILE A 150 -5.52 -5.32 8.16
CA ILE A 150 -5.55 -6.77 7.94
C ILE A 150 -5.72 -7.47 9.30
N ILE A 151 -6.71 -8.35 9.41
CA ILE A 151 -7.03 -9.09 10.65
C ILE A 151 -7.02 -10.62 10.48
N ASN A 152 -7.01 -11.13 9.25
CA ASN A 152 -7.14 -12.56 9.00
C ASN A 152 -6.20 -13.01 7.87
N THR A 153 -5.01 -13.46 8.25
CA THR A 153 -4.00 -14.01 7.33
C THR A 153 -4.21 -15.50 7.05
N ASP A 154 -5.04 -16.20 7.83
CA ASP A 154 -5.24 -17.65 7.71
C ASP A 154 -6.05 -18.05 6.46
N ILE A 155 -6.78 -17.10 5.86
CA ILE A 155 -7.51 -17.30 4.59
C ILE A 155 -6.54 -17.39 3.40
N ALA A 156 -5.30 -16.90 3.52
CA ALA A 156 -4.33 -16.91 2.44
C ALA A 156 -3.72 -18.30 2.13
N GLN A 157 -3.98 -19.30 2.97
CA GLN A 157 -3.46 -20.68 2.82
C GLN A 157 -4.38 -21.60 2.00
N ASN A 158 -5.58 -21.17 1.65
CA ASN A 158 -6.52 -21.95 0.84
C ASN A 158 -6.50 -21.46 -0.62
N GLU A 159 -5.47 -21.88 -1.35
CA GLU A 159 -5.46 -21.98 -2.82
C GLU A 159 -5.50 -23.45 -3.23
#